data_AF-A0A955TTG5-F1
#
_entry.id   AF-A0A955TTG5-F1
#
_cell.length_a   1.000
_cell.length_b   1.000
_cell.length_c   1.000
_cell.angle_alpha   90.00
_cell.angle_beta   90.00
_cell.angle_gamma   90.00
#
_symmetry.space_group_name_H-M   'P 1'
#
loop_
_entity.id
_entity.type
_entity.pdbx_description
1 polymer ?
#
loop_
_entity_poly.entity_id
_entity_poly.type
_entity_poly.pdbx_seq_one_letter_code
_entity_poly.pdbx_strand_id
1 'polypeptide(L)'
;MKTYTSFATSLLTLLGEDQAVKLTSEGFMPLSIEDIGPTTDGHRQIAISHTGIQNGDLMRDPEMVFQIISQEGITLAEPLSFRNDYMGVYQEVYRYNDQGKPSHVDNSLKAELKSFARMWFRNLKHQGFFADTVTRERLS
;
A
#
# COMPACT_ATOMS: atom_id res chain seq x y z
N MET A 1 -11.48 12.53 4.45
CA MET A 1 -11.65 11.57 5.56
C MET A 1 -12.18 10.21 5.11
N LYS A 2 -13.44 10.09 4.64
CA LYS A 2 -14.05 8.79 4.23
C LYS A 2 -13.18 7.92 3.30
N THR A 3 -12.48 8.52 2.34
CA THR A 3 -11.60 7.78 1.42
C THR A 3 -10.43 7.09 2.14
N TYR A 4 -9.74 7.77 3.04
CA TYR A 4 -8.62 7.17 3.79
C TYR A 4 -9.08 6.11 4.78
N THR A 5 -10.28 6.26 5.35
CA THR A 5 -10.91 5.18 6.13
C THR A 5 -11.18 3.96 5.27
N SER A 6 -11.71 4.13 4.05
CA SER A 6 -11.94 3.02 3.12
C SER A 6 -10.64 2.32 2.74
N PHE A 7 -9.54 3.05 2.54
CA PHE A 7 -8.23 2.46 2.27
C PHE A 7 -7.73 1.65 3.46
N ALA A 8 -7.85 2.19 4.68
CA ALA A 8 -7.48 1.47 5.90
C ALA A 8 -8.28 0.18 6.03
N THR A 9 -9.60 0.22 5.85
CA THR A 9 -10.44 -0.98 5.88
C THR A 9 -9.97 -1.99 4.84
N SER A 10 -9.78 -1.58 3.57
CA SER A 10 -9.30 -2.49 2.52
C SER A 10 -7.93 -3.11 2.84
N LEU A 11 -6.95 -2.31 3.24
CA LEU A 11 -5.60 -2.78 3.56
C LEU A 11 -5.61 -3.75 4.75
N LEU A 12 -6.30 -3.39 5.83
CA LEU A 12 -6.37 -4.22 7.03
C LEU A 12 -7.18 -5.50 6.80
N THR A 13 -8.21 -5.47 5.94
CA THR A 13 -8.92 -6.69 5.53
C THR A 13 -8.03 -7.62 4.72
N LEU A 14 -7.30 -7.09 3.73
CA LEU A 14 -6.40 -7.92 2.92
C LEU A 14 -5.26 -8.49 3.78
N LEU A 15 -4.63 -7.67 4.62
CA LEU A 15 -3.54 -8.08 5.48
C LEU A 15 -4.00 -9.05 6.58
N GLY A 16 -5.19 -8.85 7.16
CA GLY A 16 -5.67 -9.63 8.29
C GLY A 16 -4.79 -9.45 9.54
N GLU A 17 -4.55 -10.55 10.25
CA GLU A 17 -3.69 -10.58 11.46
C GLU A 17 -2.21 -10.89 11.14
N ASP A 18 -1.89 -11.03 9.86
CA ASP A 18 -0.55 -11.40 9.40
C ASP A 18 0.39 -10.20 9.29
N GLN A 19 1.69 -10.47 9.38
CA GLN A 19 2.71 -9.47 9.05
C GLN A 19 2.83 -9.29 7.55
N ALA A 20 2.76 -10.38 6.78
CA ALA A 20 2.90 -10.35 5.34
C ALA A 20 2.06 -11.45 4.70
N VAL A 21 1.36 -11.10 3.62
CA VAL A 21 0.56 -12.03 2.83
C VAL A 21 0.77 -11.82 1.35
N LYS A 22 0.67 -12.90 0.60
CA LYS A 22 0.58 -12.88 -0.86
C LYS A 22 -0.77 -13.43 -1.28
N LEU A 23 -1.47 -12.67 -2.10
CA LEU A 23 -2.77 -13.01 -2.66
C LEU A 23 -2.62 -13.29 -4.14
N THR A 24 -3.18 -14.40 -4.60
CA THR A 24 -3.19 -14.77 -6.02
C THR A 24 -4.62 -14.87 -6.50
N SER A 25 -4.94 -14.07 -7.52
CA SER A 25 -6.20 -14.14 -8.26
C SER A 25 -5.92 -14.55 -9.70
N GLU A 26 -6.73 -15.43 -10.26
CA GLU A 26 -6.52 -16.00 -11.60
C GLU A 26 -6.47 -14.90 -12.67
N GLY A 27 -5.45 -14.97 -13.54
CA GLY A 27 -5.27 -14.01 -14.64
C GLY A 27 -4.64 -12.67 -14.24
N PHE A 28 -4.28 -12.47 -12.97
CA PHE A 28 -3.65 -11.24 -12.48
C PHE A 28 -2.30 -11.50 -11.83
N MET A 29 -1.45 -10.46 -11.78
CA MET A 29 -0.21 -10.51 -11.01
C MET A 29 -0.53 -10.71 -9.52
N PRO A 30 0.28 -11.48 -8.78
CA PRO A 30 0.09 -11.63 -7.35
C PRO A 30 0.16 -10.28 -6.65
N LEU A 31 -0.59 -10.13 -5.57
CA LEU A 31 -0.68 -8.94 -4.75
C LEU A 31 -0.11 -9.26 -3.36
N SER A 32 1.00 -8.63 -3.02
CA SER A 32 1.59 -8.71 -1.68
C SER A 32 1.09 -7.56 -0.82
N ILE A 33 0.79 -7.83 0.45
CA ILE A 33 0.48 -6.83 1.47
C ILE A 33 1.34 -7.13 2.68
N GLU A 34 2.06 -6.13 3.18
CA GLU A 34 3.05 -6.29 4.24
C GLU A 34 3.02 -5.12 5.22
N ASP A 35 3.08 -5.43 6.51
CA ASP A 35 3.45 -4.50 7.57
C ASP A 35 4.97 -4.36 7.62
N ILE A 36 5.45 -3.23 7.14
CA ILE A 36 6.88 -2.94 7.03
C ILE A 36 7.43 -2.22 8.27
N GLY A 37 6.67 -2.22 9.37
CA GLY A 37 7.05 -1.62 10.63
C GLY A 37 6.64 -0.15 10.79
N PRO A 38 7.07 0.50 11.87
CA PRO A 38 6.64 1.85 12.20
C PRO A 38 7.38 2.93 11.39
N THR A 39 6.73 4.05 11.16
CA THR A 39 7.36 5.34 10.82
C THR A 39 8.18 5.87 12.01
N THR A 40 9.01 6.90 11.79
CA THR A 40 9.75 7.59 12.86
C THR A 40 8.84 8.07 13.99
N ASP A 41 7.62 8.48 13.67
CA ASP A 41 6.62 8.99 14.62
C ASP A 41 5.74 7.86 15.22
N GLY A 42 6.08 6.59 14.96
CA GLY A 42 5.45 5.42 15.59
C GLY A 42 4.20 4.89 14.90
N HIS A 43 3.77 5.48 13.79
CA HIS A 43 2.63 4.98 13.01
C HIS A 43 3.02 3.74 12.19
N ARG A 44 2.20 2.68 12.22
CA ARG A 44 2.37 1.48 11.38
C ARG A 44 2.39 1.84 9.89
N GLN A 45 3.25 1.19 9.12
CA GLN A 45 3.30 1.32 7.66
C GLN A 45 2.87 0.03 7.00
N ILE A 46 1.96 0.12 6.04
CA ILE A 46 1.53 -1.03 5.23
C ILE A 46 1.90 -0.78 3.77
N ALA A 47 2.72 -1.66 3.21
CA ALA A 47 3.00 -1.75 1.80
C ALA A 47 1.99 -2.67 1.11
N ILE A 48 1.56 -2.31 -0.09
CA ILE A 48 0.75 -3.14 -0.97
C ILE A 48 1.34 -3.08 -2.37
N SER A 49 1.59 -4.23 -2.99
CA SER A 49 2.27 -4.28 -4.28
C SER A 49 1.82 -5.42 -5.17
N HIS A 50 1.61 -5.14 -6.45
CA HIS A 50 1.69 -6.19 -7.46
C HIS A 50 3.15 -6.45 -7.82
N THR A 51 3.53 -7.71 -7.97
CA THR A 51 4.90 -8.09 -8.32
C THR A 51 4.96 -8.96 -9.56
N GLY A 52 5.94 -8.68 -10.42
CA GLY A 52 6.32 -9.51 -11.56
C GLY A 52 7.82 -9.83 -11.53
N ILE A 53 8.27 -10.71 -12.42
CA ILE A 53 9.69 -11.05 -12.57
C ILE A 53 10.20 -10.51 -13.90
N GLN A 54 11.29 -9.76 -13.88
CA GLN A 54 12.01 -9.31 -15.08
C GLN A 54 13.48 -9.69 -14.96
N ASN A 55 13.99 -10.50 -15.90
CA ASN A 55 15.37 -10.98 -15.89
C ASN A 55 15.82 -11.67 -14.58
N GLY A 56 14.88 -12.23 -13.82
CA GLY A 56 15.16 -12.85 -12.52
C GLY A 56 14.97 -11.91 -11.32
N ASP A 57 14.80 -10.60 -11.54
CA ASP A 57 14.55 -9.62 -10.49
C ASP A 57 13.06 -9.43 -10.22
N LEU A 58 12.71 -9.22 -8.96
CA LEU A 58 11.34 -8.92 -8.51
C LEU A 58 11.02 -7.43 -8.72
N MET A 59 10.03 -7.16 -9.58
CA MET A 59 9.63 -5.82 -10.01
C MET A 59 8.24 -5.47 -9.46
N ARG A 60 8.10 -4.30 -8.84
CA ARG A 60 6.82 -3.77 -8.33
C ARG A 60 6.06 -3.03 -9.43
N ASP A 61 4.77 -3.35 -9.62
CA ASP A 61 3.89 -2.74 -10.63
C ASP A 61 2.40 -2.67 -10.26
N PRO A 62 2.00 -1.69 -9.45
CA PRO A 62 2.84 -0.80 -8.65
C PRO A 62 2.97 -1.29 -7.20
N GLU A 63 3.77 -0.57 -6.41
CA GLU A 63 3.75 -0.59 -4.94
C GLU A 63 3.27 0.77 -4.42
N MET A 64 2.45 0.73 -3.36
CA MET A 64 2.14 1.89 -2.54
C MET A 64 2.37 1.58 -1.07
N VAL A 65 2.91 2.56 -0.34
CA VAL A 65 3.03 2.49 1.13
C VAL A 65 2.06 3.46 1.76
N PHE A 66 1.39 3.04 2.82
CA PHE A 66 0.46 3.85 3.60
C PHE A 66 0.87 3.90 5.07
N GLN A 67 0.77 5.07 5.70
CA GLN A 67 0.78 5.18 7.16
C GLN A 67 -0.62 4.97 7.71
N ILE A 68 -0.71 4.18 8.78
CA ILE A 68 -1.97 3.90 9.49
C ILE A 68 -2.05 4.80 10.72
N ILE A 69 -3.00 5.71 10.72
CA ILE A 69 -3.29 6.63 11.83
C ILE A 69 -4.62 6.22 12.45
N SER A 70 -4.60 5.87 13.73
CA SER A 70 -5.79 5.52 14.51
C SER A 70 -5.99 6.55 15.63
N GLN A 71 -7.11 7.27 15.59
CA GLN A 71 -7.47 8.25 16.62
C GLN A 71 -8.99 8.26 16.82
N GLU A 72 -9.45 8.27 18.09
CA GLU A 72 -10.87 8.37 18.45
C GLU A 72 -11.77 7.33 17.75
N GLY A 73 -11.27 6.10 17.58
CA GLY A 73 -12.01 5.02 16.93
C GLY A 73 -12.08 5.12 15.40
N ILE A 74 -11.41 6.10 14.79
CA ILE A 74 -11.28 6.24 13.34
C ILE A 74 -9.88 5.83 12.93
N THR A 75 -9.78 4.88 11.98
CA THR A 75 -8.52 4.50 11.34
C THR A 75 -8.46 5.09 9.93
N LEU A 76 -7.32 5.68 9.59
CA LEU A 76 -7.01 6.30 8.30
C LEU A 76 -5.74 5.67 7.72
N ALA A 77 -5.75 5.38 6.42
CA ALA A 77 -4.55 5.02 5.68
C ALA A 77 -4.19 6.17 4.73
N GLU A 78 -3.13 6.90 5.05
CA GLU A 78 -2.63 8.00 4.22
C GLU A 78 -1.46 7.52 3.36
N PRO A 79 -1.44 7.83 2.05
CA PRO A 79 -0.35 7.40 1.18
C PRO A 79 0.96 8.13 1.54
N LEU A 80 2.03 7.35 1.63
CA LEU A 80 3.40 7.81 1.85
C LEU A 80 4.21 7.82 0.55
N SER A 81 4.10 6.77 -0.26
CA SER A 81 4.91 6.62 -1.47
C SER A 81 4.21 5.81 -2.55
N PHE A 82 4.76 5.93 -3.77
CA PHE A 82 4.41 5.12 -4.93
C PHE A 82 5.69 4.69 -5.65
N ARG A 83 5.71 3.44 -6.11
CA ARG A 83 6.83 2.87 -6.87
C ARG A 83 6.33 2.04 -8.04
N ASN A 84 6.96 2.21 -9.20
CA ASN A 84 6.80 1.34 -10.36
C ASN A 84 8.17 1.08 -10.97
N ASP A 85 8.64 -0.16 -10.87
CA ASP A 85 9.99 -0.53 -11.29
C ASP A 85 10.14 -0.57 -12.83
N TYR A 86 9.10 -0.99 -13.56
CA TYR A 86 9.15 -1.02 -15.03
C TYR A 86 9.19 0.38 -15.65
N MET A 87 8.61 1.38 -14.97
CA MET A 87 8.65 2.78 -15.38
C MET A 87 9.83 3.56 -14.78
N GLY A 88 10.61 2.96 -13.89
CA GLY A 88 11.69 3.66 -13.16
C GLY A 88 11.17 4.81 -12.29
N VAL A 89 9.95 4.70 -11.75
CA VAL A 89 9.30 5.74 -10.96
C VAL A 89 9.35 5.40 -9.48
N TYR A 90 9.82 6.35 -8.67
CA TYR A 90 9.68 6.34 -7.22
C TYR A 90 9.36 7.75 -6.73
N GLN A 91 8.31 7.88 -5.93
CA GLN A 91 7.80 9.15 -5.43
C GLN A 91 7.44 9.04 -3.95
N GLU A 92 7.80 10.04 -3.16
CA GLU A 92 7.52 10.12 -1.72
C GLU A 92 6.80 11.44 -1.40
N VAL A 93 5.72 11.34 -0.62
CA VAL A 93 4.88 12.48 -0.22
C VAL A 93 5.59 13.36 0.80
N TYR A 94 6.39 12.76 1.67
CA TYR A 94 7.09 13.45 2.75
C TYR A 94 8.58 13.46 2.49
N ARG A 95 9.23 14.60 2.70
CA ARG A 95 10.69 14.68 2.79
C ARG A 95 11.09 14.82 4.24
N TYR A 96 12.06 14.05 4.68
CA TYR A 96 12.55 14.06 6.04
C TYR A 96 13.85 14.87 6.12
N ASN A 97 14.06 15.57 7.24
CA ASN A 97 15.34 16.23 7.53
C ASN A 97 16.37 15.22 8.06
N ASP A 98 17.60 15.69 8.33
CA ASP A 98 18.69 14.86 8.86
C ASP A 98 18.39 14.19 10.22
N GLN A 99 17.35 14.65 10.92
CA GLN A 99 16.87 14.07 12.19
C GLN A 99 15.71 13.08 11.98
N GLY A 100 15.36 12.75 10.73
CA GLY A 100 14.27 11.83 10.40
C GLY A 100 12.87 12.40 10.62
N LYS A 101 12.73 13.72 10.77
CA LYS A 101 11.42 14.39 10.94
C LYS A 101 10.88 14.92 9.63
N PRO A 102 9.55 14.84 9.37
CA PRO A 102 8.94 15.45 8.20
C PRO A 102 9.26 16.95 8.15
N SER A 103 9.89 17.38 7.06
CA SER A 103 10.31 18.77 6.81
C SER A 103 9.46 19.43 5.73
N HIS A 104 8.91 18.63 4.82
CA HIS A 104 8.07 19.08 3.71
C HIS A 104 7.03 18.02 3.37
N VAL A 105 5.86 18.48 2.94
CA VAL A 105 4.77 17.63 2.41
C VAL A 105 4.40 18.10 1.01
N ASP A 106 4.46 17.19 0.04
CA ASP A 106 3.95 17.43 -1.31
C ASP A 106 2.44 17.14 -1.35
N ASN A 107 1.64 18.19 -1.16
CA ASN A 107 0.18 18.08 -1.15
C ASN A 107 -0.40 17.72 -2.52
N SER A 108 0.30 18.05 -3.62
CA SER A 108 -0.16 17.71 -4.98
C SER A 108 0.00 16.22 -5.21
N LEU A 109 1.18 15.68 -4.92
CA LEU A 109 1.45 14.25 -4.98
C LEU A 109 0.54 13.46 -4.03
N LYS A 110 0.33 13.92 -2.78
CA LYS A 110 -0.60 13.27 -1.84
C LYS A 110 -2.02 13.17 -2.41
N ALA A 111 -2.48 14.20 -3.13
CA ALA A 111 -3.79 14.20 -3.77
C ALA A 111 -3.84 13.26 -4.98
N GLU A 112 -2.78 13.21 -5.78
CA GLU A 112 -2.62 12.30 -6.92
C GLU A 112 -2.62 10.84 -6.47
N LEU A 113 -1.76 10.47 -5.51
CA LEU A 113 -1.67 9.12 -4.96
C LEU A 113 -2.99 8.66 -4.33
N LYS A 114 -3.72 9.57 -3.66
CA LYS A 114 -5.08 9.29 -3.17
C LYS A 114 -6.05 8.98 -4.32
N SER A 115 -5.96 9.69 -5.43
CA SER A 115 -6.82 9.44 -6.60
C SER A 115 -6.50 8.10 -7.24
N PHE A 116 -5.20 7.83 -7.43
CA PHE A 116 -4.69 6.56 -7.93
C PHE A 116 -5.15 5.40 -7.04
N ALA A 117 -4.90 5.45 -5.73
CA ALA A 117 -5.28 4.41 -4.79
C ALA A 117 -6.80 4.11 -4.82
N ARG A 118 -7.64 5.14 -4.97
CA ARG A 118 -9.10 4.96 -5.10
C ARG A 118 -9.47 4.15 -6.33
N MET A 119 -8.85 4.47 -7.47
CA MET A 119 -9.05 3.74 -8.71
C MET A 119 -8.51 2.31 -8.59
N TRP A 120 -7.30 2.16 -8.05
CA TRP A 120 -6.64 0.87 -7.94
C TRP A 120 -7.34 -0.09 -6.97
N PHE A 121 -7.75 0.34 -5.77
CA PHE A 121 -8.52 -0.52 -4.85
C PHE A 121 -9.86 -0.98 -5.44
N ARG A 122 -10.51 -0.14 -6.26
CA ARG A 122 -11.70 -0.57 -7.00
C ARG A 122 -11.35 -1.67 -8.00
N ASN A 123 -10.24 -1.54 -8.72
CA ASN A 123 -9.76 -2.57 -9.63
C ASN A 123 -9.42 -3.87 -8.88
N LEU A 124 -8.70 -3.80 -7.75
CA LEU A 124 -8.38 -4.97 -6.93
C LEU A 124 -9.65 -5.74 -6.51
N LYS A 125 -10.73 -5.02 -6.18
CA LYS A 125 -12.04 -5.63 -5.92
C LYS A 125 -12.62 -6.32 -7.15
N HIS A 126 -12.61 -5.68 -8.32
CA HIS A 126 -13.08 -6.30 -9.57
C HIS A 126 -12.23 -7.49 -10.02
N GLN A 127 -10.94 -7.47 -9.71
CA GLN A 127 -9.99 -8.54 -10.00
C GLN A 127 -10.10 -9.71 -9.02
N GLY A 128 -11.00 -9.66 -8.04
CA GLY A 128 -11.28 -10.78 -7.14
C GLY A 128 -10.34 -10.91 -5.94
N PHE A 129 -9.46 -9.94 -5.66
CA PHE A 129 -8.57 -10.00 -4.49
C PHE A 129 -9.28 -9.96 -3.13
N PHE A 130 -10.56 -9.57 -3.13
CA PHE A 130 -11.42 -9.56 -1.94
C PHE A 130 -12.46 -10.70 -1.96
N ALA A 131 -12.40 -11.62 -2.92
CA ALA A 131 -13.33 -12.73 -3.03
C ALA A 131 -12.79 -13.96 -2.29
N ASP A 132 -13.68 -14.83 -1.82
CA ASP A 132 -13.33 -16.07 -1.13
C ASP A 132 -12.55 -17.07 -2.00
N THR A 133 -12.55 -16.85 -3.32
CA THR A 133 -11.80 -17.65 -4.30
C THR A 133 -10.33 -17.25 -4.40
N VAL A 134 -9.92 -16.12 -3.79
CA VAL A 134 -8.52 -15.68 -3.82
C VAL A 134 -7.65 -16.68 -3.04
N THR A 135 -6.53 -17.09 -3.62
CA THR A 135 -5.56 -17.92 -2.89
C THR A 135 -4.73 -17.01 -2.00
N ARG A 136 -4.71 -17.31 -0.69
CA ARG A 136 -3.94 -16.57 0.33
C ARG A 136 -2.76 -17.41 0.81
N GLU A 137 -1.57 -16.86 0.71
CA GLU A 137 -0.33 -17.40 1.26
C GLU A 137 0.17 -16.46 2.37
N ARG A 138 0.48 -17.02 3.55
CA ARG A 138 1.11 -16.29 4.67
C ARG A 138 2.62 -16.34 4.47
N LEU A 139 3.29 -15.20 4.54
CA LEU A 139 4.74 -15.11 4.37
C LEU A 139 5.51 -15.08 5.71
N SER A 140 4.85 -15.54 6.78
CA SER A 140 5.36 -15.65 8.16
C SER A 140 6.18 -16.92 8.41
#